data_AF-A0A6L3XUC9-F1
#
_entry.id   AF-A0A6L3XUC9-F1
#
_cell.length_a   1.000
_cell.length_b   1.000
_cell.length_c   1.000
_cell.angle_alpha   90.00
_cell.angle_beta   90.00
_cell.angle_gamma   90.00
#
_symmetry.space_group_name_H-M   'P 1'
#
loop_
_entity.id
_entity.type
_entity.pdbx_description
1 polymer ?
#
loop_
_entity_poly.entity_id
_entity_poly.type
_entity_poly.pdbx_seq_one_letter_code
_entity_poly.pdbx_strand_id
1 'polypeptide(L)' 'VLLTAIEGKSAAELLAHSPLALFDELGLRAQLSASRGQGLIALNDAVLDAAHQAQA' A
#
# COMPACT_ATOMS: atom_id res chain seq x y z
N VAL A 1 2.66 9.38 -1.65
CA VAL A 1 1.92 8.44 -2.51
C VAL A 1 1.26 7.34 -1.69
N LEU A 2 2.02 6.45 -1.03
CA LEU A 2 1.40 5.38 -0.22
C LEU A 2 0.49 5.95 0.89
N LEU A 3 1.00 6.89 1.70
CA LEU A 3 0.19 7.56 2.75
C LEU A 3 -1.08 8.18 2.17
N THR A 4 -0.97 8.91 1.05
CA THR A 4 -2.11 9.48 0.32
C THR A 4 -3.14 8.43 -0.10
N ALA A 5 -2.71 7.22 -0.43
CA ALA A 5 -3.59 6.13 -0.85
C ALA A 5 -4.30 5.43 0.33
N ILE A 6 -3.83 5.63 1.57
CA ILE A 6 -4.35 4.90 2.75
C ILE A 6 -4.94 5.83 3.82
N GLU A 7 -4.62 7.12 3.79
CA GLU A 7 -5.10 8.11 4.75
C GLU A 7 -6.63 8.20 4.75
N GLY A 8 -7.22 8.15 5.94
CA GLY A 8 -8.67 8.20 6.13
C GLY A 8 -9.43 6.90 5.80
N LYS A 9 -8.76 5.84 5.31
CA LYS A 9 -9.40 4.55 5.04
C LYS A 9 -9.55 3.71 6.31
N SER A 10 -10.68 3.03 6.41
CA SER A 10 -10.91 1.98 7.40
C SER A 10 -10.08 0.73 7.07
N ALA A 11 -9.88 -0.13 8.08
CA ALA A 11 -9.21 -1.41 7.89
C ALA A 11 -9.90 -2.28 6.82
N ALA A 12 -11.24 -2.28 6.76
CA ALA A 12 -11.98 -3.04 5.75
C ALA A 12 -11.69 -2.53 4.32
N GLU A 13 -11.61 -1.22 4.12
CA GLU A 13 -11.28 -0.62 2.82
C GLU A 13 -9.85 -0.93 2.39
N LEU A 14 -8.90 -0.93 3.34
CA LEU A 14 -7.50 -1.26 3.08
C LEU A 14 -7.30 -2.74 2.70
N LEU A 15 -8.14 -3.62 3.23
CA LEU A 15 -8.09 -5.05 2.90
C LEU A 15 -8.84 -5.38 1.61
N ALA A 16 -9.87 -4.59 1.26
CA ALA A 16 -10.61 -4.75 0.01
C ALA A 16 -9.88 -4.18 -1.22
N HIS A 17 -9.05 -3.14 -1.03
CA HIS A 17 -8.36 -2.46 -2.12
C HIS A 17 -6.86 -2.39 -1.87
N SER A 18 -6.06 -2.78 -2.87
CA SER A 18 -4.60 -2.71 -2.75
C SER A 18 -4.12 -1.28 -2.46
N PRO A 19 -3.32 -1.07 -1.39
CA PRO A 19 -2.66 0.20 -1.11
C PRO A 19 -1.74 0.70 -2.24
N LEU A 20 -1.32 -0.18 -3.15
CA LEU A 20 -0.43 0.16 -4.26
C LEU A 20 -1.16 0.60 -5.53
N ALA A 21 -2.49 0.57 -5.58
CA ALA A 21 -3.25 0.93 -6.78
C ALA A 21 -2.91 2.33 -7.32
N LEU A 22 -2.71 3.32 -6.43
CA LEU A 22 -2.33 4.67 -6.82
C LEU A 22 -0.93 4.73 -7.46
N PHE A 23 0.00 3.82 -7.13
CA PHE A 23 1.29 3.75 -7.82
C PHE A 23 1.16 3.23 -9.25
N ASP A 24 0.23 2.30 -9.49
CA ASP A 24 -0.05 1.75 -10.81
C ASP A 24 -0.75 2.79 -11.69
N GLU A 25 -1.75 3.50 -11.14
CA GLU A 25 -2.45 4.61 -11.81
C GLU A 25 -1.50 5.75 -12.22
N LEU A 26 -0.52 6.07 -11.37
CA LEU A 26 0.48 7.09 -11.65
C LEU A 26 1.66 6.57 -12.50
N GLY A 27 1.69 5.29 -12.85
CA GLY A 27 2.76 4.68 -13.63
C GLY A 27 4.13 4.70 -12.93
N LEU A 28 4.16 4.80 -11.60
CA LEU A 28 5.37 4.95 -10.80
C LEU A 28 6.06 3.61 -10.54
N ARG A 29 5.30 2.53 -10.46
CA ARG A 29 5.80 1.21 -10.04
C ARG A 29 6.87 0.66 -11.00
N ALA A 30 6.67 0.83 -12.30
CA ALA A 30 7.60 0.37 -13.33
C ALA A 30 8.91 1.19 -13.39
N GLN A 31 8.96 2.36 -12.74
CA GLN A 31 10.14 3.25 -12.74
C GLN A 31 11.05 3.00 -11.52
N LEU A 32 10.62 2.15 -10.59
CA LEU A 32 11.39 1.87 -9.38
C LEU A 32 12.53 0.90 -9.69
N SER A 33 13.70 1.19 -9.13
CA SER A 33 14.76 0.19 -9.02
C SER A 33 14.28 -1.00 -8.19
N ALA A 34 14.94 -2.16 -8.33
CA ALA A 34 14.64 -3.36 -7.56
C ALA A 34 14.59 -3.08 -6.04
N SER A 35 15.59 -2.37 -5.50
CA SER A 35 15.64 -2.03 -4.07
C SER A 35 14.47 -1.16 -3.61
N ARG A 36 14.06 -0.18 -4.42
CA ARG A 36 12.92 0.69 -4.12
C ARG A 36 11.59 -0.04 -4.24
N GLY A 37 11.45 -0.90 -5.25
CA GLY A 37 10.28 -1.76 -5.42
C GLY A 37 10.10 -2.71 -4.25
N GLN A 38 11.19 -3.33 -3.77
CA GLN A 38 11.16 -4.19 -2.59
C GLN A 38 10.78 -3.42 -1.33
N GLY A 39 11.34 -2.22 -1.13
CA GLY A 39 10.95 -1.35 -0.02
C GLY A 39 9.47 -0.96 -0.06
N LEU A 40 8.92 -0.68 -1.25
CA LEU A 40 7.50 -0.37 -1.42
C LEU A 40 6.60 -1.56 -1.09
N ILE A 41 6.99 -2.78 -1.47
CA ILE A 41 6.26 -4.01 -1.11
C ILE A 41 6.28 -4.19 0.42
N ALA A 42 7.44 -4.04 1.07
CA ALA A 42 7.54 -4.16 2.53
C ALA A 42 6.64 -3.14 3.26
N LEU A 43 6.53 -1.92 2.74
CA LEU A 43 5.61 -0.92 3.30
C LEU A 43 4.13 -1.29 3.07
N ASN A 44 3.79 -1.83 1.91
CA ASN A 44 2.44 -2.35 1.64
C ASN A 44 2.06 -3.47 2.63
N ASP A 45 2.97 -4.41 2.85
CA ASP A 45 2.73 -5.55 3.73
C ASP A 45 2.50 -5.08 5.17
N ALA A 46 3.31 -4.13 5.65
CA ALA A 46 3.12 -3.51 6.96
C ALA A 46 1.76 -2.81 7.12
N VAL A 47 1.23 -2.19 6.05
CA VAL A 47 -0.12 -1.59 6.06
C VAL A 47 -1.20 -2.66 6.15
N LEU A 48 -1.08 -3.74 5.39
CA LEU A 48 -2.06 -4.83 5.40
C LEU A 48 -2.07 -5.56 6.75
N ASP A 49 -0.89 -5.79 7.34
CA ASP A 49 -0.76 -6.35 8.68
C ASP A 49 -1.43 -5.47 9.74
N ALA A 50 -1.19 -4.15 9.68
CA ALA A 50 -1.85 -3.20 10.58
C ALA A 50 -3.38 -3.19 10.40
N ALA A 51 -3.87 -3.30 9.17
CA ALA A 51 -5.31 -3.37 8.89
C ALA A 51 -5.93 -4.67 9.44
N HIS A 52 -5.27 -5.82 9.28
CA HIS A 52 -5.71 -7.07 9.90
C HIS A 52 -5.76 -6.98 11.43
N GLN A 53 -4.72 -6.41 12.05
CA GLN A 53 -4.67 -6.24 13.51
C GLN A 53 -5.79 -5.32 14.03
N ALA A 54 -6.18 -4.30 13.25
CA ALA A 54 -7.25 -3.38 13.63
C ALA A 54 -8.67 -3.98 13.51
N GLN A 55 -8.82 -5.15 12.87
CA GLN A 55 -10.09 -5.89 12.79
C GLN A 55 -10.25 -6.98 13.86
N ALA A 56 -9.16 -7.35 14.54
CA ALA A 56 -9.14 -8.36 15.60
C ALA A 56 -9.64 -7.80 16.94
#